data_AF-A0A0G1A549-F1
#
_entry.id   AF-A0A0G1A549-F1
#
_cell.length_a   1.000
_cell.length_b   1.000
_cell.length_c   1.000
_cell.angle_alpha   90.00
_cell.angle_beta   90.00
_cell.angle_gamma   90.00
#
_symmetry.space_group_name_H-M   'P 1'
#
loop_
_entity.id
_entity.type
_entity.pdbx_description
1 polymer ?
#
loop_
_entity_poly.entity_id
_entity_poly.type
_entity_poly.pdbx_seq_one_letter_code
_entity_poly.pdbx_strand_id
1 'polypeptide(L)'
;MYNKPMNKKLYISVAVVFVTLMVIGYIVVKSMGGAPVRVEGVLLPAKAVELFYENYLQKEEDKIVMDIYKESPYVTDTFKKSVNSSAKDAILYPSLFCSENKPLGINIHDPVYEGEDKAYVQVDNNFGESGSIFSIELIKDRKNWKIDKVICPAGLQPTEGNELTGEEKVSLFYSNENLFSEGTSDCRLVYPVERTIDRTKLFDSSYREKADAVLRMLFEGPTSGEKSEGYSSPFSDQTAGILNTVRVWQGTAYVDLTDLRSVIPNISASCAGVQFFSQIDKTLMQDGKVNKVIYAINGSPEVFYEFMQYGCQDNVCDPTPFSDPSLPSE
;
A
#
# COMPACT_ATOMS: atom_id res chain seq x y z
N MET A 1 73.02 14.62 41.38
CA MET A 1 72.61 14.35 39.98
C MET A 1 71.33 15.12 39.70
N TYR A 2 71.30 15.78 38.55
CA TYR A 2 70.39 16.85 38.14
C TYR A 2 68.88 16.54 38.34
N ASN A 3 68.26 17.12 39.37
CA ASN A 3 66.80 17.32 39.38
C ASN A 3 66.54 18.71 38.81
N LYS A 4 66.32 18.75 37.49
CA LYS A 4 65.94 19.96 36.77
C LYS A 4 64.57 20.40 37.31
N PRO A 5 64.41 21.60 37.90
CA PRO A 5 63.10 22.05 38.34
C PRO A 5 62.22 22.19 37.10
N MET A 6 61.22 21.32 36.99
CA MET A 6 60.24 21.39 35.92
C MET A 6 59.53 22.73 36.01
N ASN A 7 59.75 23.54 34.99
CA ASN A 7 59.35 24.94 34.91
C ASN A 7 57.82 25.01 35.07
N LYS A 8 57.31 25.63 36.15
CA LYS A 8 55.86 25.80 36.39
C LYS A 8 55.15 26.48 35.23
N LYS A 9 55.86 27.31 34.45
CA LYS A 9 55.33 27.88 33.21
C LYS A 9 55.03 26.80 32.16
N LEU A 10 55.82 25.73 32.08
CA LEU A 10 55.57 24.62 31.17
C LEU A 10 54.36 23.78 31.60
N TYR A 11 54.12 23.60 32.91
CA TYR A 11 52.94 22.86 33.39
C TYR A 11 51.64 23.66 33.24
N ILE A 12 51.70 24.99 33.45
CA ILE A 12 50.55 25.86 33.17
C ILE A 12 50.33 25.95 31.66
N SER A 13 51.38 26.01 30.83
CA SER A 13 51.23 25.96 29.37
C SER A 13 50.69 24.63 28.89
N VAL A 14 51.13 23.48 29.42
CA VAL A 14 50.65 22.15 29.00
C VAL A 14 49.24 21.88 29.54
N ALA A 15 48.89 22.31 30.75
CA ALA A 15 47.53 22.17 31.28
C ALA A 15 46.55 23.15 30.60
N VAL A 16 46.96 24.38 30.29
CA VAL A 16 46.15 25.30 29.47
C VAL A 16 46.03 24.78 28.04
N VAL A 17 47.06 24.17 27.46
CA VAL A 17 47.01 23.53 26.13
C VAL A 17 46.13 22.27 26.15
N PHE A 18 46.15 21.45 27.21
CA PHE A 18 45.26 20.28 27.31
C PHE A 18 43.81 20.64 27.62
N VAL A 19 43.56 21.66 28.46
CA VAL A 19 42.20 22.16 28.71
C VAL A 19 41.68 22.93 27.50
N THR A 20 42.52 23.68 26.77
CA THR A 20 42.10 24.27 25.49
C THR A 20 41.96 23.24 24.40
N LEU A 21 42.77 22.18 24.32
CA LEU A 21 42.57 21.08 23.36
C LEU A 21 41.39 20.17 23.73
N MET A 22 41.02 20.05 25.00
CA MET A 22 39.79 19.36 25.42
C MET A 22 38.56 20.25 25.29
N VAL A 23 38.66 21.57 25.46
CA VAL A 23 37.55 22.51 25.17
C VAL A 23 37.39 22.70 23.66
N ILE A 24 38.47 22.78 22.89
CA ILE A 24 38.44 22.75 21.42
C ILE A 24 38.00 21.35 20.96
N GLY A 25 38.45 20.27 21.59
CA GLY A 25 38.02 18.90 21.28
C GLY A 25 36.56 18.63 21.64
N TYR A 26 36.05 19.19 22.73
CA TYR A 26 34.64 19.08 23.13
C TYR A 26 33.74 20.04 22.34
N ILE A 27 34.25 21.21 21.92
CA ILE A 27 33.57 22.10 20.96
C ILE A 27 33.61 21.45 19.56
N VAL A 28 34.68 20.78 19.16
CA VAL A 28 34.79 20.10 17.85
C VAL A 28 33.98 18.79 17.83
N VAL A 29 33.90 18.04 18.93
CA VAL A 29 33.06 16.82 19.00
C VAL A 29 31.57 17.15 19.22
N LYS A 30 31.24 18.33 19.73
CA LYS A 30 29.84 18.78 19.93
C LYS A 30 29.37 19.87 18.95
N SER A 31 30.22 20.33 18.03
CA SER A 31 29.87 21.30 16.98
C SER A 31 30.25 20.86 15.55
N MET A 32 30.49 19.56 15.33
CA MET A 32 30.43 18.97 13.98
C MET A 32 29.01 18.55 13.57
N GLY A 33 27.99 19.15 14.20
CA GLY A 33 26.64 19.29 13.65
C GLY A 33 26.50 20.65 12.96
N GLY A 34 26.74 20.68 11.65
CA GLY A 34 26.29 21.74 10.73
C GLY A 34 27.28 22.88 10.42
N ALA A 35 27.83 22.86 9.20
CA ALA A 35 28.18 24.10 8.48
C ALA A 35 26.95 24.61 7.68
N PRO A 36 26.72 25.93 7.58
CA PRO A 36 25.55 26.50 6.89
C PRO A 36 25.82 26.81 5.40
N VAL A 37 24.94 26.27 4.54
CA VAL A 37 24.42 26.73 3.24
C VAL A 37 25.31 27.65 2.36
N ARG A 38 25.74 27.12 1.19
CA ARG A 38 25.48 27.73 -0.14
C ARG A 38 25.71 26.75 -1.32
N VAL A 39 24.62 26.55 -2.08
CA VAL A 39 24.48 26.31 -3.53
C VAL A 39 25.61 25.54 -4.26
N GLU A 40 25.61 24.21 -4.08
CA GLU A 40 25.95 23.19 -5.08
C GLU A 40 25.44 21.81 -4.54
N GLY A 41 24.12 21.55 -4.63
CA GLY A 41 23.50 20.21 -4.69
C GLY A 41 23.06 19.42 -3.43
N VAL A 42 22.55 20.00 -2.32
CA VAL A 42 22.45 19.23 -1.04
C VAL A 42 21.30 19.62 -0.05
N LEU A 43 20.49 18.61 0.34
CA LEU A 43 19.43 18.46 1.38
C LEU A 43 19.53 19.38 2.65
N LEU A 44 18.55 20.28 2.93
CA LEU A 44 18.42 21.01 4.21
C LEU A 44 17.02 21.64 4.58
N PRO A 45 15.89 20.94 4.54
CA PRO A 45 15.01 20.90 5.72
C PRO A 45 15.83 20.53 6.93
N ALA A 46 15.47 20.91 8.14
CA ALA A 46 16.35 20.62 9.29
C ALA A 46 16.54 19.08 9.39
N LYS A 47 17.75 18.59 9.08
CA LYS A 47 18.09 17.56 8.04
C LYS A 47 17.00 16.51 7.73
N ALA A 48 16.05 16.89 6.86
CA ALA A 48 14.80 16.16 6.51
C ALA A 48 14.11 15.55 7.74
N VAL A 49 13.87 16.48 8.67
CA VAL A 49 13.39 16.35 10.06
C VAL A 49 14.02 15.18 10.78
N GLU A 50 15.35 15.30 10.75
CA GLU A 50 16.40 14.33 11.07
C GLU A 50 16.06 12.92 10.63
N LEU A 51 16.10 12.89 9.29
CA LEU A 51 15.92 11.81 8.34
C LEU A 51 14.78 10.92 8.79
N PHE A 52 13.62 11.57 8.72
CA PHE A 52 12.34 10.90 8.76
C PHE A 52 12.25 10.10 10.09
N TYR A 53 12.59 10.91 11.10
CA TYR A 53 12.83 10.68 12.51
C TYR A 53 13.65 9.44 12.87
N GLU A 54 14.87 9.47 12.35
CA GLU A 54 15.95 8.49 12.39
C GLU A 54 15.54 7.11 11.89
N ASN A 55 15.17 7.19 10.62
CA ASN A 55 15.04 6.15 9.63
C ASN A 55 13.91 5.17 9.88
N TYR A 56 12.69 5.70 9.85
CA TYR A 56 11.45 4.92 9.86
C TYR A 56 10.89 4.73 11.27
N LEU A 57 11.00 5.82 12.04
CA LEU A 57 10.47 6.06 13.38
C LEU A 57 11.14 5.20 14.48
N GLN A 58 12.49 5.11 14.43
CA GLN A 58 13.48 4.45 15.32
C GLN A 58 13.19 2.98 15.79
N LYS A 59 13.73 2.00 15.06
CA LYS A 59 13.60 0.51 15.19
C LYS A 59 14.35 -0.12 16.40
N GLU A 60 13.79 -1.19 16.99
CA GLU A 60 14.39 -2.54 17.15
C GLU A 60 13.28 -3.60 17.45
N GLU A 61 12.99 -4.45 16.45
CA GLU A 61 12.33 -5.77 16.54
C GLU A 61 11.05 -5.92 17.42
N ASP A 62 9.89 -5.53 16.90
CA ASP A 62 8.52 -5.81 17.42
C ASP A 62 7.82 -4.84 18.40
N LYS A 63 8.06 -3.51 18.32
CA LYS A 63 7.12 -2.51 18.88
C LYS A 63 7.03 -1.19 18.08
N ILE A 64 6.35 -1.17 16.93
CA ILE A 64 5.79 0.06 16.33
C ILE A 64 4.48 0.49 17.07
N VAL A 65 4.28 0.07 18.34
CA VAL A 65 2.97 0.11 19.01
C VAL A 65 2.91 0.96 20.30
N MET A 66 3.95 1.69 20.75
CA MET A 66 3.84 2.38 22.06
C MET A 66 4.11 3.89 22.08
N ASP A 67 3.32 4.68 21.35
CA ASP A 67 3.11 6.10 21.66
C ASP A 67 4.34 7.04 21.54
N ILE A 68 5.49 6.56 21.04
CA ILE A 68 6.75 7.32 21.00
C ILE A 68 6.61 8.61 20.19
N TYR A 69 5.74 8.64 19.17
CA TYR A 69 5.45 9.83 18.39
C TYR A 69 4.57 10.86 19.12
N LYS A 70 3.81 10.47 20.17
CA LYS A 70 2.87 11.37 20.87
C LYS A 70 3.59 12.54 21.55
N GLU A 71 4.78 12.29 22.10
CA GLU A 71 5.61 13.30 22.76
C GLU A 71 6.76 13.82 21.87
N SER A 72 6.84 13.35 20.61
CA SER A 72 7.97 13.68 19.73
C SER A 72 7.96 15.16 19.32
N PRO A 73 9.10 15.86 19.42
CA PRO A 73 9.23 17.22 18.89
C PRO A 73 9.36 17.27 17.36
N TYR A 74 9.50 16.11 16.71
CA TYR A 74 9.73 15.98 15.26
C TYR A 74 8.46 15.81 14.44
N VAL A 75 7.31 15.56 15.08
CA VAL A 75 6.02 15.40 14.41
C VAL A 75 5.02 16.45 14.88
N THR A 76 4.07 16.82 14.04
CA THR A 76 2.99 17.74 14.41
C THR A 76 1.85 17.03 15.15
N ASP A 77 0.93 17.79 15.75
CA ASP A 77 -0.29 17.21 16.33
C ASP A 77 -1.24 16.67 15.27
N THR A 78 -1.17 17.20 14.04
CA THR A 78 -1.87 16.65 12.87
C THR A 78 -1.40 15.24 12.59
N PHE A 79 -0.09 15.04 12.49
CA PHE A 79 0.51 13.72 12.33
C PHE A 79 0.07 12.76 13.43
N LYS A 80 0.14 13.18 14.70
CA LYS A 80 -0.24 12.34 15.85
C LYS A 80 -1.69 11.88 15.79
N LYS A 81 -2.62 12.78 15.39
CA LYS A 81 -4.04 12.43 15.24
C LYS A 81 -4.25 11.40 14.15
N SER A 82 -3.60 11.59 13.00
CA SER A 82 -3.68 10.67 11.86
C SER A 82 -3.20 9.25 12.23
N VAL A 83 -2.10 9.12 12.97
CA VAL A 83 -1.62 7.80 13.42
C VAL A 83 -2.55 7.17 14.47
N ASN A 84 -3.10 7.96 15.39
CA ASN A 84 -4.02 7.48 16.43
C ASN A 84 -5.36 6.97 15.88
N SER A 85 -5.86 7.55 14.78
CA SER A 85 -7.05 7.02 14.11
C SER A 85 -6.77 5.64 13.53
N SER A 86 -5.64 5.46 12.81
CA SER A 86 -5.29 4.18 12.18
C SER A 86 -4.91 3.08 13.17
N ALA A 87 -4.40 3.43 14.35
CA ALA A 87 -3.99 2.46 15.37
C ALA A 87 -5.16 1.73 16.07
N LYS A 88 -6.37 2.31 16.08
CA LYS A 88 -7.56 1.65 16.66
C LYS A 88 -8.01 0.44 15.83
N ASP A 89 -7.62 0.39 14.56
CA ASP A 89 -8.03 -0.61 13.58
C ASP A 89 -6.93 -1.65 13.28
N ALA A 90 -5.91 -1.73 14.16
CA ALA A 90 -4.80 -2.71 14.11
C ALA A 90 -3.87 -2.67 12.87
N ILE A 91 -3.98 -1.67 11.99
CA ILE A 91 -3.24 -1.59 10.73
C ILE A 91 -2.34 -0.32 10.72
N LEU A 92 -1.25 -0.36 11.48
CA LEU A 92 -0.30 0.76 11.60
C LEU A 92 0.61 0.92 10.36
N TYR A 93 0.91 -0.18 9.67
CA TYR A 93 1.95 -0.21 8.63
C TYR A 93 1.57 0.58 7.37
N PRO A 94 0.38 0.48 6.81
CA PRO A 94 0.07 1.17 5.56
C PRO A 94 -0.02 2.70 5.69
N SER A 95 -0.52 3.22 6.82
CA SER A 95 -0.58 4.68 7.05
C SER A 95 0.77 5.30 7.38
N LEU A 96 1.69 4.54 7.97
CA LEU A 96 3.03 5.02 8.32
C LEU A 96 4.05 4.75 7.22
N PHE A 97 3.86 3.65 6.47
CA PHE A 97 4.88 3.07 5.62
C PHE A 97 4.47 2.87 4.16
N CYS A 98 3.20 3.13 3.85
CA CYS A 98 2.66 2.94 2.51
C CYS A 98 2.95 1.52 1.98
N SER A 99 2.82 0.52 2.86
CA SER A 99 3.09 -0.88 2.58
C SER A 99 2.45 -1.79 3.63
N GLU A 100 2.10 -3.00 3.22
CA GLU A 100 1.70 -4.10 4.10
C GLU A 100 2.86 -4.58 4.98
N ASN A 101 4.09 -4.43 4.49
CA ASN A 101 5.30 -4.92 5.12
C ASN A 101 6.21 -3.78 5.58
N LYS A 102 7.04 -4.07 6.58
CA LYS A 102 8.08 -3.15 7.03
C LYS A 102 9.23 -3.16 6.01
N PRO A 103 9.65 -2.00 5.45
CA PRO A 103 10.79 -1.95 4.56
C PRO A 103 12.10 -2.24 5.29
N LEU A 104 13.02 -2.86 4.55
CA LEU A 104 14.39 -3.16 4.98
C LEU A 104 15.16 -1.86 5.22
N GLY A 105 14.94 -0.85 4.39
CA GLY A 105 15.52 0.48 4.55
C GLY A 105 14.78 1.53 3.74
N ILE A 106 15.23 2.77 3.86
CA ILE A 106 14.74 3.86 3.04
C ILE A 106 15.85 4.74 2.49
N ASN A 107 15.53 5.43 1.40
CA ASN A 107 16.32 6.51 0.86
C ASN A 107 15.50 7.81 0.90
N ILE A 108 16.13 8.92 1.28
CA ILE A 108 15.44 10.22 1.48
C ILE A 108 16.04 11.23 0.51
N HIS A 109 15.19 11.80 -0.32
CA HIS A 109 15.59 12.72 -1.38
C HIS A 109 15.67 14.18 -0.93
N ASP A 110 16.28 15.00 -1.79
CA ASP A 110 16.35 16.44 -1.61
C ASP A 110 14.96 17.07 -1.51
N PRO A 111 14.69 17.85 -0.45
CA PRO A 111 13.35 18.37 -0.26
C PRO A 111 12.98 19.52 -1.17
N VAL A 112 11.73 19.49 -1.58
CA VAL A 112 11.12 20.44 -2.50
C VAL A 112 10.29 21.41 -1.68
N TYR A 113 10.72 22.66 -1.62
CA TYR A 113 10.03 23.69 -0.85
C TYR A 113 8.72 24.11 -1.54
N GLU A 114 7.67 24.27 -0.74
CA GLU A 114 6.43 24.93 -1.12
C GLU A 114 6.26 26.18 -0.24
N GLY A 115 6.91 27.27 -0.63
CA GLY A 115 6.97 28.49 0.17
C GLY A 115 8.00 28.44 1.30
N GLU A 116 7.88 29.36 2.27
CA GLU A 116 8.90 29.56 3.32
C GLU A 116 8.79 28.60 4.51
N ASP A 117 7.60 28.03 4.69
CA ASP A 117 7.20 27.29 5.89
C ASP A 117 6.68 25.87 5.57
N LYS A 118 6.74 25.42 4.31
CA LYS A 118 6.36 24.08 3.90
C LYS A 118 7.37 23.49 2.91
N ALA A 119 7.59 22.18 2.99
CA ALA A 119 8.40 21.42 2.05
C ALA A 119 7.91 19.97 1.95
N TYR A 120 8.22 19.30 0.85
CA TYR A 120 7.98 17.87 0.65
C TYR A 120 9.27 17.12 0.46
N VAL A 121 9.29 15.87 0.91
CA VAL A 121 10.44 14.99 0.73
C VAL A 121 9.97 13.68 0.12
N GLN A 122 10.55 13.27 -1.01
CA GLN A 122 10.35 11.91 -1.51
C GLN A 122 11.17 10.91 -0.67
N VAL A 123 10.58 9.75 -0.43
CA VAL A 123 11.16 8.64 0.31
C VAL A 123 11.00 7.36 -0.50
N ASP A 124 12.11 6.67 -0.78
CA ASP A 124 12.10 5.35 -1.40
C ASP A 124 12.17 4.28 -0.30
N ASN A 125 11.22 3.36 -0.27
CA ASN A 125 11.27 2.13 0.49
C ASN A 125 12.05 1.05 -0.26
N ASN A 126 12.87 0.31 0.47
CA ASN A 126 13.57 -0.88 -0.02
C ASN A 126 13.02 -2.13 0.68
N PHE A 127 12.57 -3.11 -0.09
CA PHE A 127 12.10 -4.43 0.37
C PHE A 127 13.01 -5.58 -0.08
N GLY A 128 14.20 -5.29 -0.63
CA GLY A 128 15.15 -6.26 -1.17
C GLY A 128 15.19 -6.16 -2.69
N GLU A 129 14.44 -7.01 -3.38
CA GLU A 129 14.35 -7.03 -4.84
C GLU A 129 13.34 -6.02 -5.41
N SER A 130 12.60 -5.32 -4.54
CA SER A 130 11.59 -4.33 -4.91
C SER A 130 11.62 -3.10 -4.00
N GLY A 131 11.04 -1.99 -4.47
CA GLY A 131 10.91 -0.75 -3.72
C GLY A 131 9.64 0.01 -4.07
N SER A 132 9.23 0.94 -3.19
CA SER A 132 8.09 1.84 -3.42
C SER A 132 8.47 3.27 -3.07
N ILE A 133 7.82 4.27 -3.66
CA ILE A 133 8.13 5.67 -3.41
C ILE A 133 6.91 6.34 -2.81
N PHE A 134 7.12 7.11 -1.76
CA PHE A 134 6.09 7.96 -1.17
C PHE A 134 6.70 9.33 -0.83
N SER A 135 5.89 10.25 -0.34
CA SER A 135 6.34 11.58 0.08
C SER A 135 5.99 11.84 1.54
N ILE A 136 6.72 12.72 2.19
CA ILE A 136 6.30 13.30 3.48
C ILE A 136 6.13 14.80 3.32
N GLU A 137 5.11 15.34 3.99
CA GLU A 137 4.92 16.78 4.12
C GLU A 137 5.63 17.27 5.39
N LEU A 138 6.40 18.35 5.25
CA LEU A 138 7.08 19.04 6.33
C LEU A 138 6.48 20.43 6.50
N ILE A 139 6.18 20.79 7.75
CA ILE A 139 5.75 22.15 8.11
C ILE A 139 6.75 22.75 9.09
N LYS A 140 7.01 24.04 8.94
CA LYS A 140 7.88 24.82 9.81
C LYS A 140 7.05 25.51 10.90
N ASP A 141 7.23 25.04 12.13
CA ASP A 141 6.64 25.63 13.33
C ASP A 141 7.67 26.57 13.99
N ARG A 142 7.44 27.88 13.83
CA ARG A 142 8.32 28.98 14.25
C ARG A 142 9.72 28.91 13.64
N LYS A 143 10.61 28.12 14.24
CA LYS A 143 12.01 27.93 13.82
C LYS A 143 12.36 26.47 13.52
N ASN A 144 11.44 25.53 13.76
CA ASN A 144 11.70 24.09 13.65
C ASN A 144 10.83 23.48 12.55
N TRP A 145 11.43 22.65 11.71
CA TRP A 145 10.70 21.82 10.74
C TRP A 145 10.19 20.54 11.41
N LYS A 146 8.96 20.11 11.10
CA LYS A 146 8.28 18.92 11.64
C LYS A 146 7.63 18.09 10.53
N ILE A 147 7.52 16.78 10.72
CA ILE A 147 6.73 15.88 9.85
C ILE A 147 5.25 16.10 10.16
N ASP A 148 4.50 16.51 9.14
CA ASP A 148 3.06 16.77 9.25
C ASP A 148 2.21 15.61 8.73
N LYS A 149 2.59 15.03 7.59
CA LYS A 149 1.86 13.93 6.93
C LYS A 149 2.80 12.96 6.23
N VAL A 150 2.41 11.68 6.20
CA VAL A 150 2.93 10.68 5.25
C VAL A 150 1.98 10.63 4.06
N ILE A 151 2.55 10.76 2.88
CA ILE A 151 1.87 10.85 1.60
C ILE A 151 2.22 9.67 0.73
N CYS A 152 1.45 8.61 0.89
CA CYS A 152 1.51 7.46 0.00
C CYS A 152 1.07 7.83 -1.44
N PRO A 153 1.65 7.19 -2.45
CA PRO A 153 1.17 7.34 -3.83
C PRO A 153 -0.32 6.99 -3.92
N ALA A 154 -1.03 7.60 -4.86
CA ALA A 154 -2.46 7.35 -5.06
C ALA A 154 -2.71 5.84 -5.21
N GLY A 155 -3.65 5.32 -4.40
CA GLY A 155 -3.85 3.90 -4.14
C GLY A 155 -3.37 3.43 -2.76
N LEU A 156 -2.84 4.33 -1.92
CA LEU A 156 -2.45 4.07 -0.53
C LEU A 156 -2.67 5.23 0.49
N GLN A 157 -3.25 6.37 0.11
CA GLN A 157 -3.60 7.46 1.05
C GLN A 157 -5.11 7.52 1.32
N PRO A 158 -5.54 7.77 2.58
CA PRO A 158 -6.89 8.24 2.86
C PRO A 158 -6.99 9.69 2.35
N THR A 159 -7.68 9.90 1.24
CA THR A 159 -7.93 11.24 0.71
C THR A 159 -8.95 11.95 1.60
N GLU A 160 -8.62 13.16 2.07
CA GLU A 160 -9.59 14.09 2.66
C GLU A 160 -10.67 14.40 1.60
N GLY A 161 -11.81 13.71 1.70
CA GLY A 161 -12.91 13.77 0.74
C GLY A 161 -13.72 12.48 0.62
N ASN A 162 -13.19 11.33 1.05
CA ASN A 162 -13.93 10.07 1.13
C ASN A 162 -13.81 9.53 2.56
N GLU A 163 -14.64 10.02 3.47
CA GLU A 163 -14.91 9.23 4.67
C GLU A 163 -15.50 7.89 4.17
N LEU A 164 -14.78 6.79 4.36
CA LEU A 164 -15.28 5.43 4.16
C LEU A 164 -16.31 5.15 5.26
N THR A 165 -17.43 5.88 5.24
CA THR A 165 -18.51 5.74 6.19
C THR A 165 -19.68 5.04 5.51
N GLY A 166 -20.21 4.06 6.23
CA GLY A 166 -21.45 3.41 5.85
C GLY A 166 -21.30 2.24 4.87
N GLU A 167 -22.47 1.78 4.47
CA GLU A 167 -22.69 0.64 3.61
C GLU A 167 -22.84 1.11 2.15
N GLU A 168 -22.17 0.45 1.22
CA GLU A 168 -22.39 0.64 -0.22
C GLU A 168 -23.04 -0.60 -0.82
N LYS A 169 -24.10 -0.39 -1.59
CA LYS A 169 -24.74 -1.44 -2.36
C LYS A 169 -23.94 -1.74 -3.62
N VAL A 170 -23.74 -3.02 -3.87
CA VAL A 170 -23.09 -3.55 -5.07
C VAL A 170 -23.94 -4.69 -5.65
N SER A 171 -23.83 -4.94 -6.95
CA SER A 171 -24.49 -6.10 -7.56
C SER A 171 -23.47 -7.22 -7.77
N LEU A 172 -23.80 -8.43 -7.30
CA LEU A 172 -23.14 -9.66 -7.71
C LEU A 172 -24.00 -10.36 -8.74
N PHE A 173 -23.39 -10.88 -9.80
CA PHE A 173 -24.15 -11.50 -10.88
C PHE A 173 -24.07 -13.03 -10.79
N TYR A 174 -25.22 -13.68 -10.70
CA TYR A 174 -25.35 -15.14 -10.64
C TYR A 174 -26.31 -15.65 -11.72
N SER A 175 -26.23 -16.92 -12.07
CA SER A 175 -27.27 -17.54 -12.89
C SER A 175 -28.55 -17.69 -12.06
N ASN A 176 -29.73 -17.63 -12.69
CA ASN A 176 -31.00 -17.82 -11.99
C ASN A 176 -31.97 -18.64 -12.85
N GLU A 177 -32.41 -19.78 -12.33
CA GLU A 177 -33.27 -20.72 -13.07
C GLU A 177 -34.72 -20.26 -13.25
N ASN A 178 -35.18 -19.34 -12.40
CA ASN A 178 -36.55 -18.81 -12.42
C ASN A 178 -36.71 -17.59 -13.34
N LEU A 179 -35.61 -16.95 -13.75
CA LEU A 179 -35.61 -15.71 -14.54
C LEU A 179 -35.35 -15.95 -16.03
N PHE A 180 -35.13 -17.19 -16.46
CA PHE A 180 -35.02 -17.53 -17.88
C PHE A 180 -36.38 -17.38 -18.58
N SER A 181 -36.38 -16.73 -19.74
CA SER A 181 -37.50 -16.84 -20.67
C SER A 181 -37.60 -18.28 -21.20
N GLU A 182 -38.82 -18.82 -21.31
CA GLU A 182 -39.05 -20.17 -21.84
C GLU A 182 -38.32 -20.36 -23.19
N GLY A 183 -37.52 -21.43 -23.29
CA GLY A 183 -36.78 -21.79 -24.51
C GLY A 183 -35.36 -21.21 -24.62
N THR A 184 -34.84 -20.53 -23.60
CA THR A 184 -33.47 -19.97 -23.63
C THR A 184 -32.49 -20.89 -22.89
N SER A 185 -31.48 -21.41 -23.59
CA SER A 185 -30.36 -22.21 -23.02
C SER A 185 -29.04 -21.42 -23.00
N ASP A 186 -29.11 -20.09 -22.91
CA ASP A 186 -27.92 -19.23 -22.95
C ASP A 186 -27.26 -19.12 -21.57
N CYS A 187 -26.17 -19.86 -21.40
CA CYS A 187 -25.42 -19.93 -20.16
C CYS A 187 -24.63 -18.66 -19.81
N ARG A 188 -24.67 -17.63 -20.69
CA ARG A 188 -24.12 -16.30 -20.42
C ARG A 188 -25.06 -15.40 -19.62
N LEU A 189 -26.33 -15.77 -19.52
CA LEU A 189 -27.31 -14.97 -18.80
C LEU A 189 -27.08 -15.10 -17.29
N VAL A 190 -26.84 -13.94 -16.69
CA VAL A 190 -26.63 -13.76 -15.26
C VAL A 190 -27.41 -12.54 -14.80
N TYR A 191 -27.89 -12.58 -13.57
CA TYR A 191 -28.81 -11.63 -12.99
C TYR A 191 -28.21 -11.05 -11.71
N PRO A 192 -28.41 -9.75 -11.46
CA PRO A 192 -27.86 -9.10 -10.29
C PRO A 192 -28.56 -9.58 -9.01
N VAL A 193 -27.78 -9.64 -7.95
CA VAL A 193 -28.20 -9.74 -6.56
C VAL A 193 -27.53 -8.59 -5.80
N GLU A 194 -28.31 -7.80 -5.07
CA GLU A 194 -27.75 -6.72 -4.26
C GLU A 194 -27.04 -7.30 -3.02
N ARG A 195 -25.78 -6.96 -2.86
CA ARG A 195 -25.01 -7.14 -1.62
C ARG A 195 -24.55 -5.79 -1.10
N THR A 196 -24.10 -5.80 0.14
CA THR A 196 -23.57 -4.62 0.79
C THR A 196 -22.09 -4.83 1.11
N ILE A 197 -21.25 -3.89 0.66
CA ILE A 197 -19.90 -3.75 1.18
C ILE A 197 -19.92 -2.76 2.34
N ASP A 198 -19.26 -3.14 3.42
CA ASP A 198 -18.95 -2.22 4.50
C ASP A 198 -17.74 -1.40 4.06
N ARG A 199 -17.96 -0.13 3.71
CA ARG A 199 -16.89 0.73 3.19
C ARG A 199 -15.79 0.93 4.22
N THR A 200 -16.10 0.83 5.51
CA THR A 200 -15.12 0.96 6.59
C THR A 200 -14.07 -0.16 6.57
N LYS A 201 -14.36 -1.28 5.90
CA LYS A 201 -13.44 -2.42 5.75
C LYS A 201 -12.57 -2.33 4.49
N LEU A 202 -12.82 -1.36 3.60
CA LEU A 202 -11.98 -1.13 2.45
C LEU A 202 -10.72 -0.37 2.89
N PHE A 203 -9.60 -0.65 2.23
CA PHE A 203 -8.34 -0.01 2.56
C PHE A 203 -8.30 1.46 2.11
N ASP A 204 -8.88 1.75 0.94
CA ASP A 204 -9.07 3.10 0.42
C ASP A 204 -10.34 3.16 -0.46
N SER A 205 -10.56 4.27 -1.15
CA SER A 205 -11.69 4.44 -2.05
C SER A 205 -11.37 4.18 -3.53
N SER A 206 -10.27 3.52 -3.83
CA SER A 206 -9.90 3.14 -5.20
C SER A 206 -10.88 2.13 -5.75
N TYR A 207 -10.96 2.08 -7.07
CA TYR A 207 -11.82 1.10 -7.72
C TYR A 207 -11.25 -0.32 -7.53
N ARG A 208 -9.92 -0.49 -7.49
CA ARG A 208 -9.24 -1.75 -7.12
C ARG A 208 -9.78 -2.37 -5.83
N GLU A 209 -9.88 -1.60 -4.74
CA GLU A 209 -10.35 -2.14 -3.44
C GLU A 209 -11.81 -2.59 -3.52
N LYS A 210 -12.65 -1.83 -4.22
CA LYS A 210 -14.02 -2.23 -4.50
C LYS A 210 -14.06 -3.51 -5.33
N ALA A 211 -13.24 -3.62 -6.37
CA ALA A 211 -13.14 -4.81 -7.23
C ALA A 211 -12.70 -6.05 -6.44
N ASP A 212 -11.72 -5.92 -5.54
CA ASP A 212 -11.29 -7.02 -4.66
C ASP A 212 -12.44 -7.47 -3.75
N ALA A 213 -13.09 -6.53 -3.07
CA ALA A 213 -14.19 -6.83 -2.15
C ALA A 213 -15.37 -7.54 -2.85
N VAL A 214 -15.79 -7.06 -4.03
CA VAL A 214 -16.90 -7.70 -4.77
C VAL A 214 -16.54 -9.07 -5.31
N LEU A 215 -15.29 -9.28 -5.75
CA LEU A 215 -14.84 -10.59 -6.21
C LEU A 215 -14.74 -11.59 -5.07
N ARG A 216 -14.25 -11.19 -3.89
CA ARG A 216 -14.23 -12.06 -2.71
C ARG A 216 -15.64 -12.51 -2.34
N MET A 217 -16.61 -11.58 -2.30
CA MET A 217 -18.02 -11.95 -2.05
C MET A 217 -18.61 -12.82 -3.17
N LEU A 218 -18.26 -12.57 -4.44
CA LEU A 218 -18.71 -13.40 -5.56
C LEU A 218 -18.18 -14.84 -5.44
N PHE A 219 -16.92 -14.99 -5.02
CA PHE A 219 -16.26 -16.29 -4.90
C PHE A 219 -16.70 -17.10 -3.67
N GLU A 220 -17.37 -16.49 -2.69
CA GLU A 220 -18.15 -17.22 -1.67
C GLU A 220 -19.41 -17.87 -2.26
N GLY A 221 -19.88 -17.37 -3.41
CA GLY A 221 -21.08 -17.83 -4.08
C GLY A 221 -22.38 -17.35 -3.42
N PRO A 222 -23.54 -17.82 -3.92
CA PRO A 222 -24.83 -17.37 -3.43
C PRO A 222 -25.13 -17.89 -2.02
N THR A 223 -25.75 -17.03 -1.19
CA THR A 223 -26.21 -17.41 0.15
C THR A 223 -27.32 -18.45 0.07
N SER A 224 -27.64 -19.08 1.21
CA SER A 224 -28.78 -20.01 1.30
C SER A 224 -30.11 -19.34 0.93
N GLY A 225 -30.28 -18.06 1.22
CA GLY A 225 -31.46 -17.28 0.83
C GLY A 225 -31.54 -17.10 -0.68
N GLU A 226 -30.45 -16.67 -1.31
CA GLU A 226 -30.38 -16.48 -2.76
C GLU A 226 -30.58 -17.80 -3.53
N LYS A 227 -30.02 -18.90 -3.02
CA LYS A 227 -30.25 -20.24 -3.57
C LYS A 227 -31.73 -20.61 -3.54
N SER A 228 -32.45 -20.25 -2.48
CA SER A 228 -33.90 -20.49 -2.38
C SER A 228 -34.73 -19.66 -3.37
N GLU A 229 -34.16 -18.58 -3.91
CA GLU A 229 -34.74 -17.75 -4.98
C GLU A 229 -34.33 -18.22 -6.39
N GLY A 230 -33.60 -19.35 -6.48
CA GLY A 230 -33.16 -19.97 -7.74
C GLY A 230 -31.81 -19.48 -8.27
N TYR A 231 -31.06 -18.69 -7.48
CA TYR A 231 -29.71 -18.27 -7.87
C TYR A 231 -28.70 -19.41 -7.72
N SER A 232 -27.82 -19.55 -8.70
CA SER A 232 -26.78 -20.58 -8.75
C SER A 232 -25.46 -20.02 -9.29
N SER A 233 -24.37 -20.65 -8.86
CA SER A 233 -23.02 -20.26 -9.23
C SER A 233 -22.09 -21.47 -9.22
N PRO A 234 -21.04 -21.49 -10.06
CA PRO A 234 -19.92 -22.39 -9.86
C PRO A 234 -19.12 -22.11 -8.57
N PHE A 235 -19.31 -20.94 -7.95
CA PHE A 235 -18.65 -20.54 -6.71
C PHE A 235 -19.42 -20.98 -5.46
N SER A 236 -18.67 -21.21 -4.40
CA SER A 236 -19.15 -21.65 -3.09
C SER A 236 -18.14 -21.30 -1.99
N ASP A 237 -18.43 -21.65 -0.73
CA ASP A 237 -17.49 -21.53 0.38
C ASP A 237 -16.10 -22.12 0.09
N GLN A 238 -16.00 -23.16 -0.77
CA GLN A 238 -14.72 -23.76 -1.16
C GLN A 238 -13.87 -22.84 -2.05
N THR A 239 -14.51 -21.91 -2.78
CA THR A 239 -13.85 -20.94 -3.64
C THR A 239 -13.64 -19.58 -2.98
N ALA A 240 -14.13 -19.35 -1.76
CA ALA A 240 -14.05 -18.04 -1.10
C ALA A 240 -12.62 -17.44 -1.04
N GLY A 241 -11.61 -18.30 -0.93
CA GLY A 241 -10.20 -17.90 -0.85
C GLY A 241 -9.43 -17.89 -2.18
N ILE A 242 -10.10 -17.99 -3.34
CA ILE A 242 -9.38 -18.22 -4.60
C ILE A 242 -8.75 -16.96 -5.21
N LEU A 243 -9.12 -15.76 -4.76
CA LEU A 243 -8.55 -14.53 -5.28
C LEU A 243 -7.19 -14.27 -4.65
N ASN A 244 -6.13 -14.25 -5.46
CA ASN A 244 -4.82 -13.75 -5.05
C ASN A 244 -4.84 -12.22 -5.06
N THR A 245 -5.11 -11.63 -6.22
CA THR A 245 -5.15 -10.18 -6.41
C THR A 245 -6.07 -9.82 -7.58
N VAL A 246 -6.63 -8.62 -7.56
CA VAL A 246 -7.18 -7.96 -8.75
C VAL A 246 -6.50 -6.62 -8.94
N ARG A 247 -6.16 -6.29 -10.19
CA ARG A 247 -5.64 -4.99 -10.59
C ARG A 247 -6.48 -4.43 -11.70
N VAL A 248 -6.64 -3.12 -11.75
CA VAL A 248 -7.42 -2.46 -12.80
C VAL A 248 -6.53 -1.42 -13.45
N TRP A 249 -6.29 -1.55 -14.74
CA TRP A 249 -5.42 -0.63 -15.47
C TRP A 249 -5.98 -0.39 -16.87
N GLN A 250 -6.19 0.90 -17.21
CA GLN A 250 -6.74 1.34 -18.49
C GLN A 250 -8.05 0.60 -18.87
N GLY A 251 -8.93 0.44 -17.89
CA GLY A 251 -10.21 -0.26 -18.06
C GLY A 251 -10.11 -1.77 -18.29
N THR A 252 -8.95 -2.38 -18.05
CA THR A 252 -8.77 -3.84 -18.02
C THR A 252 -8.56 -4.30 -16.58
N ALA A 253 -9.39 -5.23 -16.12
CA ALA A 253 -9.17 -5.92 -14.84
C ALA A 253 -8.30 -7.16 -15.06
N TYR A 254 -7.23 -7.29 -14.29
CA TYR A 254 -6.30 -8.42 -14.26
C TYR A 254 -6.57 -9.19 -12.97
N VAL A 255 -7.27 -10.32 -13.09
CA VAL A 255 -7.72 -11.15 -11.98
C VAL A 255 -6.77 -12.34 -11.84
N ASP A 256 -5.96 -12.34 -10.79
CA ASP A 256 -5.10 -13.47 -10.47
C ASP A 256 -5.76 -14.38 -9.44
N LEU A 257 -5.79 -15.67 -9.73
CA LEU A 257 -6.44 -16.67 -8.93
C LEU A 257 -5.42 -17.69 -8.42
N THR A 258 -5.69 -18.25 -7.25
CA THR A 258 -5.04 -19.48 -6.79
C THR A 258 -5.30 -20.62 -7.78
N ASP A 259 -4.63 -21.76 -7.59
CA ASP A 259 -4.83 -22.92 -8.45
C ASP A 259 -6.21 -23.59 -8.25
N LEU A 260 -7.16 -23.15 -9.08
CA LEU A 260 -8.56 -23.58 -9.11
C LEU A 260 -8.73 -25.06 -9.46
N ARG A 261 -7.73 -25.69 -10.11
CA ARG A 261 -7.86 -27.05 -10.67
C ARG A 261 -8.14 -28.10 -9.60
N SER A 262 -7.71 -27.83 -8.37
CA SER A 262 -7.95 -28.71 -7.22
C SER A 262 -9.31 -28.48 -6.55
N VAL A 263 -9.90 -27.29 -6.73
CA VAL A 263 -11.14 -26.86 -6.07
C VAL A 263 -12.35 -27.10 -6.97
N ILE A 264 -12.24 -26.73 -8.25
CA ILE A 264 -13.30 -26.85 -9.27
C ILE A 264 -12.74 -27.48 -10.56
N PRO A 265 -12.29 -28.75 -10.52
CA PRO A 265 -11.53 -29.39 -11.62
C PRO A 265 -12.25 -29.43 -12.97
N ASN A 266 -13.58 -29.41 -12.98
CA ASN A 266 -14.40 -29.52 -14.19
C ASN A 266 -15.04 -28.19 -14.62
N ILE A 267 -14.55 -27.05 -14.12
CA ILE A 267 -15.14 -25.75 -14.42
C ILE A 267 -15.09 -25.39 -15.91
N SER A 268 -14.15 -25.95 -16.67
CA SER A 268 -14.04 -25.73 -18.12
C SER A 268 -15.09 -26.47 -18.95
N ALA A 269 -15.95 -27.30 -18.33
CA ALA A 269 -16.94 -28.09 -19.06
C ALA A 269 -18.28 -27.34 -19.25
N SER A 270 -18.79 -27.38 -20.48
CA SER A 270 -20.16 -26.98 -20.82
C SER A 270 -20.50 -25.55 -20.33
N CYS A 271 -21.65 -25.38 -19.66
CA CYS A 271 -22.12 -24.10 -19.16
C CYS A 271 -21.35 -23.58 -17.94
N ALA A 272 -20.63 -24.44 -17.22
CA ALA A 272 -19.92 -24.04 -16.01
C ALA A 272 -18.82 -23.01 -16.35
N GLY A 273 -18.09 -23.21 -17.46
CA GLY A 273 -17.03 -22.29 -17.88
C GLY A 273 -17.58 -20.96 -18.38
N VAL A 274 -18.69 -21.02 -19.12
CA VAL A 274 -19.39 -19.81 -19.60
C VAL A 274 -19.94 -19.00 -18.42
N GLN A 275 -20.52 -19.67 -17.42
CA GLN A 275 -21.01 -19.04 -16.20
C GLN A 275 -19.88 -18.46 -15.36
N PHE A 276 -18.74 -19.15 -15.25
CA PHE A 276 -17.55 -18.64 -14.57
C PHE A 276 -17.16 -17.25 -15.11
N PHE A 277 -16.96 -17.14 -16.43
CA PHE A 277 -16.62 -15.86 -17.06
C PHE A 277 -17.74 -14.84 -16.92
N SER A 278 -18.98 -15.23 -17.21
CA SER A 278 -20.11 -14.29 -17.24
C SER A 278 -20.38 -13.65 -15.88
N GLN A 279 -20.24 -14.41 -14.79
CA GLN A 279 -20.46 -13.93 -13.44
C GLN A 279 -19.36 -12.95 -13.00
N ILE A 280 -18.09 -13.27 -13.27
CA ILE A 280 -16.97 -12.38 -12.94
C ILE A 280 -17.00 -11.12 -13.82
N ASP A 281 -17.10 -11.28 -15.14
CA ASP A 281 -17.09 -10.18 -16.10
C ASP A 281 -18.22 -9.19 -15.81
N LYS A 282 -19.45 -9.67 -15.62
CA LYS A 282 -20.60 -8.77 -15.34
C LYS A 282 -20.49 -8.08 -13.99
N THR A 283 -19.93 -8.76 -12.99
CA THR A 283 -19.69 -8.16 -11.67
C THR A 283 -18.67 -7.03 -11.76
N LEU A 284 -17.56 -7.21 -12.48
CA LEU A 284 -16.55 -6.15 -12.61
C LEU A 284 -16.99 -5.02 -13.55
N MET A 285 -17.67 -5.33 -14.66
CA MET A 285 -18.02 -4.32 -15.66
C MET A 285 -19.23 -3.44 -15.27
N GLN A 286 -19.88 -3.69 -14.13
CA GLN A 286 -21.19 -3.09 -13.79
C GLN A 286 -21.20 -1.56 -13.70
N ASP A 287 -20.07 -0.93 -13.41
CA ASP A 287 -19.95 0.53 -13.23
C ASP A 287 -19.19 1.23 -14.35
N GLY A 288 -18.87 0.51 -15.43
CA GLY A 288 -18.22 1.05 -16.63
C GLY A 288 -16.75 1.45 -16.44
N LYS A 289 -16.14 1.12 -15.29
CA LYS A 289 -14.69 1.29 -15.06
C LYS A 289 -13.88 0.18 -15.72
N VAL A 290 -14.46 -1.02 -15.80
CA VAL A 290 -13.85 -2.18 -16.47
C VAL A 290 -14.62 -2.49 -17.75
N ASN A 291 -13.87 -2.69 -18.82
CA ASN A 291 -14.37 -3.04 -20.15
C ASN A 291 -13.86 -4.40 -20.62
N LYS A 292 -12.81 -4.92 -19.98
CA LYS A 292 -12.15 -6.19 -20.29
C LYS A 292 -11.65 -6.84 -19.01
N VAL A 293 -11.77 -8.16 -18.90
CA VAL A 293 -11.15 -8.93 -17.81
C VAL A 293 -10.15 -9.93 -18.41
N ILE A 294 -8.98 -10.02 -17.80
CA ILE A 294 -7.93 -10.98 -18.13
C ILE A 294 -7.60 -11.75 -16.86
N TYR A 295 -7.37 -13.04 -17.02
CA TYR A 295 -7.26 -13.97 -15.91
C TYR A 295 -5.89 -14.64 -15.86
N ALA A 296 -5.46 -15.00 -14.66
CA ALA A 296 -4.26 -15.80 -14.43
C ALA A 296 -4.48 -16.81 -13.30
N ILE A 297 -3.67 -17.87 -13.30
CA ILE A 297 -3.46 -18.73 -12.13
C ILE A 297 -2.04 -18.50 -11.64
N ASN A 298 -1.89 -18.02 -10.41
CA ASN A 298 -0.62 -17.70 -9.77
C ASN A 298 0.30 -16.87 -10.70
N GLY A 299 -0.28 -15.84 -11.31
CA GLY A 299 0.40 -14.92 -12.22
C GLY A 299 0.62 -15.44 -13.64
N SER A 300 0.15 -16.66 -13.98
CA SER A 300 0.25 -17.21 -15.33
C SER A 300 -1.10 -17.22 -16.06
N PRO A 301 -1.29 -16.35 -17.06
CA PRO A 301 -2.44 -16.41 -17.97
C PRO A 301 -2.47 -17.70 -18.78
N GLU A 302 -1.31 -18.18 -19.24
CA GLU A 302 -1.18 -19.43 -20.00
C GLU A 302 -1.80 -20.61 -19.25
N VAL A 303 -1.43 -20.79 -17.97
CA VAL A 303 -1.99 -21.85 -17.14
C VAL A 303 -3.52 -21.72 -17.02
N PHE A 304 -4.04 -20.50 -16.86
CA PHE A 304 -5.48 -20.26 -16.77
C PHE A 304 -6.21 -20.59 -18.09
N TYR A 305 -5.78 -20.02 -19.21
CA TYR A 305 -6.48 -20.16 -20.49
C TYR A 305 -6.36 -21.56 -21.10
N GLU A 306 -5.27 -22.28 -20.84
CA GLU A 306 -5.16 -23.70 -21.16
C GLU A 306 -6.11 -24.55 -20.30
N PHE A 307 -6.19 -24.27 -18.99
CA PHE A 307 -7.13 -24.97 -18.11
C PHE A 307 -8.59 -24.74 -18.54
N MET A 308 -8.91 -23.53 -18.97
CA MET A 308 -10.23 -23.16 -19.49
C MET A 308 -10.48 -23.63 -20.93
N GLN A 309 -9.50 -24.26 -21.59
CA GLN A 309 -9.58 -24.79 -22.96
C GLN A 309 -9.82 -23.74 -24.06
N TYR A 310 -9.47 -22.48 -23.80
CA TYR A 310 -9.52 -21.40 -24.80
C TYR A 310 -8.18 -21.20 -25.50
N GLY A 311 -7.10 -21.68 -24.90
CA GLY A 311 -5.73 -21.45 -25.36
C GLY A 311 -5.26 -20.03 -25.07
N CYS A 312 -3.95 -19.86 -24.92
CA CYS A 312 -3.35 -18.56 -24.65
C CYS A 312 -3.07 -17.79 -25.95
N GLN A 313 -3.77 -16.66 -26.16
CA GLN A 313 -3.61 -15.80 -27.33
C GLN A 313 -2.88 -14.49 -26.97
N ASP A 314 -2.17 -13.87 -27.90
CA ASP A 314 -1.32 -12.68 -27.66
C ASP A 314 -2.02 -11.55 -26.88
N ASN A 315 -3.33 -11.37 -27.06
CA ASN A 315 -4.12 -10.33 -26.41
C ASN A 315 -4.54 -10.62 -24.95
N VAL A 316 -4.25 -11.81 -24.44
CA VAL A 316 -4.56 -12.25 -23.07
C VAL A 316 -3.41 -13.01 -22.40
N CYS A 317 -2.34 -13.31 -23.13
CA CYS A 317 -1.26 -14.19 -22.66
C CYS A 317 -0.10 -13.47 -21.97
N ASP A 318 -0.06 -12.15 -21.98
CA ASP A 318 1.01 -11.38 -21.34
C ASP A 318 0.94 -11.52 -19.80
N PRO A 319 1.95 -12.11 -19.13
CA PRO A 319 1.98 -12.24 -17.68
C PRO A 319 2.46 -10.97 -16.97
N THR A 320 3.00 -9.99 -17.71
CA THR A 320 3.59 -8.76 -17.14
C THR A 320 2.61 -8.03 -16.23
N PRO A 321 1.32 -7.84 -16.59
CA PRO A 321 0.35 -7.18 -15.72
C PRO A 321 0.11 -7.83 -14.35
N PHE A 322 0.38 -9.14 -14.24
CA PHE A 322 0.21 -9.90 -13.00
C PHE A 322 1.46 -9.93 -12.12
N SER A 323 2.63 -9.66 -12.71
CA SER A 323 3.94 -9.81 -12.05
C SER A 323 4.67 -8.48 -11.86
N ASP A 324 4.29 -7.43 -12.58
CA ASP A 324 4.94 -6.12 -12.51
C ASP A 324 4.24 -5.20 -11.50
N PRO A 325 4.79 -5.00 -10.28
CA PRO A 325 4.20 -4.12 -9.27
C PRO A 325 4.28 -2.63 -9.63
N SER A 326 4.98 -2.25 -10.71
CA SER A 326 5.12 -0.85 -11.14
C SER A 326 3.96 -0.36 -12.03
N LEU A 327 3.09 -1.28 -12.49
CA LEU A 327 1.92 -0.90 -13.28
C LEU A 327 0.87 -0.18 -12.40
N PRO A 328 0.37 1.00 -12.82
CA PRO A 328 -0.63 1.74 -12.06
C PRO A 328 -1.92 0.93 -11.89
N SER A 329 -2.50 0.91 -10.68
CA SER A 329 -3.87 0.42 -10.45
C SER A 329 -4.81 1.61 -10.25
N GLU A 330 -5.88 1.68 -11.05
CA GLU A 330 -7.00 2.63 -10.89
C GLU A 330 -7.93 2.26 -9.73
#